data_AF-A0A926BTH5-F1
#
_entry.id   AF-A0A926BTH5-F1
#
_cell.length_a   1.000
_cell.length_b   1.000
_cell.length_c   1.000
_cell.angle_alpha   90.00
_cell.angle_beta   90.00
_cell.angle_gamma   90.00
#
_symmetry.space_group_name_H-M   'P 1'
#
loop_
_entity.id
_entity.type
_entity.pdbx_description
1 polymer ?
#
loop_
_entity_poly.entity_id
_entity_poly.type
_entity_poly.pdbx_seq_one_letter_code
_entity_poly.pdbx_strand_id
1 'polypeptide(L)'
;MSKGGAGKVYFVLYLAVILELLIIFIERDEAEEHLRREQKQAIEIVQTILSQLQTGSGTTGITVSPKDNIVLDDKTPANNMRNYDVDVSVGDAKATLVVAGKTMRGDDVGLLEYIVSHTPNPDRPVEDLGEDTTDIEGGEKIFAANLGTEIGSYDQPRQVFGAGIPADNPSNYFYLNDTLTAKKIAQSHRVKVFSVNFKPNRGAGWYRLRFASQTNKILGISGGKPSPTDTIRIGNVKLTVKQLTQVQKALLRERGAAGDKTQVEKYIETLLTPDAYKKLTENMGYQSFNVRVTKPPAPKAQDPVAEILMQRDTAYWYDVAPFSVVVRLGPAEGAKDMSGGARLVALDPATNRYTAFIDKPSEGMIPLVAKASNAGKVDVSEKTLQVFKPALKGGIEKWRGMKATVSRKYNPSTDWVATQIPEDHYQTIVEIKGREVFNRAGTVFKDAELPADLLVSEQTTQPTDIKLTVFWKPGGNSDRTTWVPLMSNQQAAEVIIKPSKAFAISYPAPTHDEGFEFTWVISPKKMSNTMGPIILRQKIGDGRNVPVTDATVSCAECAEYGLAARLIPDGENWSVVMEVADRTKLKKTVDGHRFDLGIEMKGRGGAAGTGGVNVTTKVGK
;
A
#
# COMPACT_ATOMS: atom_id res chain seq x y z
N MET A 1 31.68 -52.50 -23.44
CA MET A 1 31.63 -51.05 -23.13
C MET A 1 32.30 -50.82 -21.79
N SER A 2 33.17 -49.81 -21.72
CA SER A 2 34.27 -49.65 -20.76
C SER A 2 33.85 -49.36 -19.31
N LYS A 3 34.53 -50.03 -18.37
CA LYS A 3 34.48 -49.84 -16.91
C LYS A 3 35.13 -48.51 -16.53
N GLY A 4 34.35 -47.50 -16.14
CA GLY A 4 34.86 -46.22 -15.64
C GLY A 4 34.04 -45.72 -14.45
N GLY A 5 34.07 -46.43 -13.31
CA GLY A 5 33.04 -46.31 -12.28
C GLY A 5 33.47 -45.96 -10.85
N ALA A 6 34.75 -45.83 -10.52
CA ALA A 6 35.14 -45.59 -9.12
C ALA A 6 36.17 -44.46 -8.94
N GLY A 7 37.27 -44.46 -9.72
CA GLY A 7 38.35 -43.47 -9.55
C GLY A 7 37.93 -42.01 -9.79
N LYS A 8 36.99 -41.76 -10.71
CA LYS A 8 36.47 -40.41 -10.98
C LYS A 8 35.65 -39.85 -9.81
N VAL A 9 34.92 -40.70 -9.09
CA VAL A 9 34.08 -40.27 -7.96
C VAL A 9 34.95 -39.88 -6.77
N TYR A 10 35.99 -40.67 -6.49
CA TYR A 10 36.97 -40.31 -5.44
C TYR A 10 37.74 -39.04 -5.79
N PHE A 11 38.14 -38.85 -7.05
CA PHE A 11 38.81 -37.62 -7.47
C PHE A 11 37.93 -36.37 -7.28
N VAL A 12 36.65 -36.45 -7.65
CA VAL A 12 35.71 -35.32 -7.46
C VAL A 12 35.46 -35.04 -5.96
N LEU A 13 35.36 -36.08 -5.13
CA LEU A 13 35.22 -35.91 -3.68
C LEU A 13 36.47 -35.30 -3.03
N TYR A 14 37.67 -35.77 -3.39
CA TYR A 14 38.92 -35.17 -2.91
C TYR A 14 39.08 -33.72 -3.36
N LEU A 15 38.73 -33.42 -4.61
CA LEU A 15 38.76 -32.07 -5.14
C LEU A 15 37.76 -31.16 -4.41
N ALA A 16 36.56 -31.66 -4.10
CA ALA A 16 35.56 -30.92 -3.34
C ALA A 16 36.05 -30.58 -1.93
N VAL A 17 36.66 -31.52 -1.22
CA VAL A 17 37.21 -31.28 0.13
C VAL A 17 38.37 -30.29 0.10
N ILE A 18 39.25 -30.37 -0.90
CA ILE A 18 40.37 -29.42 -1.05
C ILE A 18 39.85 -28.02 -1.38
N LEU A 19 38.84 -27.90 -2.25
CA LEU A 19 38.21 -26.62 -2.57
C LEU A 19 37.52 -26.01 -1.34
N GLU A 20 36.83 -26.82 -0.55
CA GLU A 20 36.16 -26.37 0.68
C GLU A 20 37.17 -25.88 1.72
N LEU A 21 38.30 -26.59 1.90
CA LEU A 21 39.40 -26.12 2.75
C LEU A 21 40.02 -24.81 2.26
N LEU A 22 40.23 -24.66 0.94
CA LEU A 22 40.76 -23.43 0.36
C LEU A 22 39.82 -22.23 0.56
N ILE A 23 38.50 -22.44 0.43
CA ILE A 23 37.50 -21.41 0.71
C ILE A 23 37.58 -20.98 2.17
N ILE A 24 37.66 -21.92 3.12
CA ILE A 24 37.78 -21.62 4.56
C ILE A 24 39.08 -20.83 4.86
N PHE A 25 40.20 -21.16 4.21
CA PHE A 25 41.45 -20.41 4.38
C PHE A 25 41.35 -18.98 3.84
N ILE A 26 40.76 -18.80 2.65
CA ILE A 26 40.57 -17.46 2.06
C ILE A 26 39.64 -16.61 2.91
N GLU A 27 38.50 -17.16 3.37
CA GLU A 27 37.57 -16.44 4.24
C GLU A 27 38.20 -16.05 5.58
N ARG A 28 39.07 -16.91 6.12
CA ARG A 28 39.82 -16.60 7.34
C ARG A 28 40.87 -15.52 7.11
N ASP A 29 41.63 -15.58 6.03
CA ASP A 29 42.66 -14.59 5.71
C ASP A 29 42.02 -13.20 5.44
N GLU A 30 40.88 -13.15 4.76
CA GLU A 30 40.11 -11.92 4.56
C GLU A 30 39.60 -11.34 5.90
N ALA A 31 39.13 -12.20 6.81
CA ALA A 31 38.71 -11.78 8.15
C ALA A 31 39.91 -11.29 9.01
N GLU A 32 41.06 -11.95 8.93
CA GLU A 32 42.30 -11.53 9.61
C GLU A 32 42.83 -10.21 9.05
N GLU A 33 42.74 -9.99 7.73
CA GLU A 33 43.15 -8.73 7.11
C GLU A 33 42.21 -7.57 7.49
N HIS A 34 40.89 -7.81 7.50
CA HIS A 34 39.92 -6.84 7.98
C HIS A 34 40.18 -6.46 9.45
N LEU A 35 40.44 -7.44 10.32
CA LEU A 35 40.79 -7.20 11.72
C LEU A 35 42.09 -6.42 11.88
N ARG A 36 43.14 -6.73 11.12
CA ARG A 36 44.41 -5.98 11.16
C ARG A 36 44.24 -4.53 10.69
N ARG A 37 43.40 -4.29 9.68
CA ARG A 37 43.09 -2.93 9.20
C ARG A 37 42.33 -2.13 10.27
N GLU A 38 41.32 -2.73 10.92
CA GLU A 38 40.60 -2.10 12.04
C GLU A 38 41.53 -1.80 13.22
N GLN A 39 42.43 -2.73 13.56
CA GLN A 39 43.43 -2.54 14.63
C GLN A 39 44.39 -1.40 14.32
N LYS A 40 44.93 -1.34 13.09
CA LYS A 40 45.85 -0.28 12.68
C LYS A 40 45.20 1.10 12.76
N GLN A 41 43.95 1.22 12.32
CA GLN A 41 43.18 2.47 12.44
C GLN A 41 42.93 2.87 13.89
N ALA A 42 42.60 1.92 14.76
CA ALA A 42 42.40 2.20 16.19
C ALA A 42 43.70 2.67 16.87
N ILE A 43 44.83 2.05 16.57
CA ILE A 43 46.15 2.42 17.11
C ILE A 43 46.57 3.82 16.65
N GLU A 44 46.33 4.16 15.37
CA GLU A 44 46.62 5.49 14.81
C GLU A 44 45.81 6.60 15.51
N ILE A 45 44.52 6.34 15.76
CA ILE A 45 43.65 7.25 16.53
C ILE A 45 44.15 7.40 17.97
N VAL A 46 44.56 6.31 18.63
CA VAL A 46 45.11 6.33 20.00
C VAL A 46 46.42 7.12 20.07
N GLN A 47 47.34 6.91 19.13
CA GLN A 47 48.60 7.65 19.05
C GLN A 47 48.36 9.14 18.82
N THR A 48 47.36 9.48 18.00
CA THR A 48 46.93 10.87 17.78
C THR A 48 46.41 11.49 19.08
N ILE A 49 45.53 10.81 19.81
CA ILE A 49 45.04 11.27 21.12
C ILE A 49 46.19 11.44 22.12
N LEU A 50 47.08 10.44 22.23
CA LEU A 50 48.23 10.47 23.14
C LEU A 50 49.22 11.60 22.81
N SER A 51 49.48 11.84 21.53
CA SER A 51 50.37 12.92 21.09
C SER A 51 49.83 14.30 21.49
N GLN A 52 48.52 14.52 21.33
CA GLN A 52 47.85 15.77 21.71
C GLN A 52 47.77 15.94 23.24
N LEU A 53 47.78 14.85 23.99
CA LEU A 53 47.84 14.87 25.47
C LEU A 53 49.26 15.05 26.03
N GLN A 54 50.30 14.62 25.30
CA GLN A 54 51.70 14.67 25.77
C GLN A 54 52.44 15.96 25.37
N THR A 55 52.05 16.64 24.30
CA THR A 55 52.66 17.92 23.89
C THR A 55 52.12 19.11 24.71
N GLY A 56 52.55 19.20 25.97
CA GLY A 56 52.89 20.41 26.72
C GLY A 56 51.98 21.66 26.73
N SER A 57 51.58 22.04 27.96
CA SER A 57 51.56 23.42 28.47
C SER A 57 50.66 24.49 27.80
N GLY A 58 49.62 24.11 27.04
CA GLY A 58 48.65 25.07 26.50
C GLY A 58 47.24 24.52 26.35
N THR A 59 46.40 24.70 27.37
CA THR A 59 44.92 24.80 27.28
C THR A 59 44.15 23.90 26.29
N THR A 60 44.43 22.59 26.22
CA THR A 60 43.75 21.68 25.27
C THR A 60 42.41 21.14 25.76
N GLY A 61 41.34 21.88 25.48
CA GLY A 61 39.98 21.54 25.89
C GLY A 61 39.40 20.21 25.43
N ILE A 62 38.74 19.45 26.31
CA ILE A 62 37.84 18.33 25.96
C ILE A 62 36.35 18.70 26.08
N THR A 63 35.72 19.11 24.99
CA THR A 63 34.29 19.47 24.96
C THR A 63 33.47 18.41 24.19
N VAL A 64 32.34 17.97 24.76
CA VAL A 64 31.37 17.09 24.09
C VAL A 64 30.23 17.93 23.52
N SER A 65 30.06 17.94 22.20
CA SER A 65 28.99 18.66 21.52
C SER A 65 27.91 17.69 21.02
N PRO A 66 26.66 17.79 21.50
CA PRO A 66 25.57 16.90 21.06
C PRO A 66 25.17 17.19 19.62
N LYS A 67 24.75 16.17 18.84
CA LYS A 67 24.03 16.39 17.58
C LYS A 67 22.56 16.05 17.79
N ASP A 68 21.69 17.01 17.51
CA ASP A 68 20.23 16.83 17.68
C ASP A 68 19.50 16.94 16.34
N ASN A 69 18.34 16.28 16.25
CA ASN A 69 17.43 16.34 15.11
C ASN A 69 15.99 16.55 15.60
N ILE A 70 15.37 17.63 15.16
CA ILE A 70 13.99 17.98 15.46
C ILE A 70 13.16 17.80 14.19
N VAL A 71 12.14 16.96 14.25
CA VAL A 71 11.09 16.90 13.24
C VAL A 71 9.98 17.82 13.72
N LEU A 72 9.68 18.88 12.96
CA LEU A 72 8.61 19.82 13.30
C LEU A 72 7.27 19.08 13.24
N ASP A 73 6.52 19.11 14.34
CA ASP A 73 5.12 18.67 14.36
C ASP A 73 4.20 19.86 14.62
N ASP A 74 3.35 20.16 13.64
CA ASP A 74 2.35 21.22 13.73
C ASP A 74 1.18 20.80 14.65
N LYS A 75 0.96 19.50 14.85
CA LYS A 75 -0.12 18.97 15.72
C LYS A 75 0.25 19.04 17.20
N THR A 76 1.54 18.92 17.53
CA THR A 76 2.04 18.99 18.90
C THR A 76 3.25 19.93 19.04
N PRO A 77 3.06 21.26 18.98
CA PRO A 77 4.16 22.25 18.97
C PRO A 77 5.08 22.19 20.20
N ALA A 78 4.61 21.67 21.32
CA ALA A 78 5.40 21.47 22.54
C ALA A 78 6.55 20.46 22.33
N ASN A 79 6.37 19.47 21.46
CA ASN A 79 7.39 18.45 21.15
C ASN A 79 8.57 19.00 20.34
N ASN A 80 8.41 20.19 19.75
CA ASN A 80 9.45 20.90 19.00
C ASN A 80 10.44 21.63 19.94
N MET A 81 10.16 21.66 21.25
CA MET A 81 11.05 22.24 22.25
C MET A 81 12.11 21.22 22.71
N ARG A 82 13.32 21.70 22.96
CA ARG A 82 14.45 20.94 23.52
C ARG A 82 15.04 21.73 24.68
N ASN A 83 15.46 21.03 25.73
CA ASN A 83 16.20 21.63 26.83
C ASN A 83 17.65 21.11 26.79
N TYR A 84 18.61 22.01 26.89
CA TYR A 84 20.03 21.72 26.95
C TYR A 84 20.63 22.30 28.23
N ASP A 85 21.42 21.50 28.92
CA ASP A 85 22.12 21.89 30.14
C ASP A 85 23.59 22.19 29.82
N VAL A 86 24.06 23.38 30.17
CA VAL A 86 25.42 23.88 29.93
C VAL A 86 26.18 23.90 31.25
N ASP A 87 27.22 23.10 31.36
CA ASP A 87 28.06 23.02 32.55
C ASP A 87 29.21 24.03 32.45
N VAL A 88 29.25 24.98 33.38
CA VAL A 88 30.28 26.02 33.44
C VAL A 88 31.13 25.81 34.69
N SER A 89 32.45 25.73 34.54
CA SER A 89 33.38 25.57 35.65
C SER A 89 33.43 26.83 36.49
N VAL A 90 33.41 26.68 37.80
CA VAL A 90 33.54 27.81 38.73
C VAL A 90 34.65 27.55 39.75
N GLY A 91 35.19 28.63 40.31
CA GLY A 91 36.22 28.58 41.35
C GLY A 91 35.65 28.31 42.74
N ASP A 92 36.46 28.60 43.76
CA ASP A 92 36.03 28.48 45.15
C ASP A 92 35.09 29.62 45.53
N ALA A 93 33.91 29.32 46.08
CA ALA A 93 32.93 30.33 46.50
C ALA A 93 33.47 31.30 47.56
N LYS A 94 34.50 30.90 48.31
CA LYS A 94 35.16 31.76 49.31
C LYS A 94 36.28 32.62 48.72
N ALA A 95 36.76 32.30 47.52
CA ALA A 95 37.75 33.14 46.85
C ALA A 95 37.07 34.41 46.33
N THR A 96 37.80 35.51 46.27
CA THR A 96 37.37 36.75 45.63
C THR A 96 38.35 37.11 44.52
N LEU A 97 37.83 37.54 43.39
CA LEU A 97 38.56 37.88 42.17
C LEU A 97 38.17 39.29 41.74
N VAL A 98 39.12 40.07 41.24
CA VAL A 98 38.80 41.38 40.64
C VAL A 98 38.86 41.23 39.12
N VAL A 99 37.71 41.36 38.47
CA VAL A 99 37.57 41.27 37.00
C VAL A 99 36.99 42.60 36.52
N ALA A 100 37.67 43.26 35.57
CA ALA A 100 37.29 44.57 35.02
C ALA A 100 36.96 45.64 36.10
N GLY A 101 37.69 45.63 37.23
CA GLY A 101 37.51 46.58 38.34
C GLY A 101 36.36 46.26 39.30
N LYS A 102 35.65 45.13 39.12
CA LYS A 102 34.59 44.64 40.02
C LYS A 102 35.08 43.42 40.81
N THR A 103 34.76 43.37 42.11
CA THR A 103 35.01 42.21 42.96
C THR A 103 33.92 41.16 42.73
N MET A 104 34.30 39.97 42.27
CA MET A 104 33.43 38.80 42.08
C MET A 104 33.84 37.69 43.05
N ARG A 105 32.91 36.78 43.38
CA ARG A 105 33.25 35.54 44.08
C ARG A 105 33.91 34.57 43.11
N GLY A 106 34.73 33.66 43.62
CA GLY A 106 35.36 32.64 42.79
C GLY A 106 34.35 31.71 42.14
N ASP A 107 33.15 31.57 42.72
CA ASP A 107 32.07 30.80 42.12
C ASP A 107 31.18 31.60 41.13
N ASP A 108 31.50 32.86 40.88
CA ASP A 108 30.72 33.69 39.96
C ASP A 108 31.05 33.43 38.49
N VAL A 109 30.02 33.58 37.65
CA VAL A 109 30.13 33.63 36.19
C VAL A 109 29.81 35.06 35.76
N GLY A 110 30.84 35.81 35.36
CA GLY A 110 30.73 37.23 35.00
C GLY A 110 29.86 37.45 33.78
N LEU A 111 30.18 36.76 32.68
CA LEU A 111 29.41 36.78 31.44
C LEU A 111 29.36 35.39 30.79
N LEU A 112 28.16 34.98 30.43
CA LEU A 112 27.84 33.81 29.62
C LEU A 112 26.87 34.25 28.51
N GLU A 113 27.29 34.09 27.26
CA GLU A 113 26.53 34.42 26.07
C GLU A 113 25.93 33.15 25.46
N TYR A 114 24.67 33.23 25.04
CA TYR A 114 23.95 32.22 24.28
C TYR A 114 23.54 32.81 22.92
N ILE A 115 24.00 32.21 21.83
CA ILE A 115 23.84 32.69 20.47
C ILE A 115 23.24 31.58 19.60
N VAL A 116 22.28 31.95 18.75
CA VAL A 116 21.68 31.02 17.77
C VAL A 116 21.87 31.57 16.37
N SER A 117 22.41 30.75 15.48
CA SER A 117 22.45 31.00 14.04
C SER A 117 21.66 29.95 13.26
N HIS A 118 21.17 30.31 12.08
CA HIS A 118 20.26 29.49 11.27
C HIS A 118 20.59 29.56 9.78
N THR A 119 20.48 28.43 9.07
CA THR A 119 20.43 28.38 7.61
C THR A 119 19.26 27.52 7.16
N PRO A 120 18.43 27.97 6.19
CA PRO A 120 17.14 27.34 5.86
C PRO A 120 17.26 26.03 5.08
N ASN A 121 18.45 25.60 4.68
CA ASN A 121 18.65 24.37 3.93
C ASN A 121 18.99 23.20 4.89
N PRO A 122 18.04 22.31 5.23
CA PRO A 122 18.29 21.19 6.12
C PRO A 122 19.14 20.07 5.49
N ASP A 123 19.34 20.10 4.17
CA ASP A 123 20.08 19.07 3.43
C ASP A 123 21.51 19.48 3.13
N ARG A 124 21.92 20.67 3.59
CA ARG A 124 23.31 21.11 3.51
C ARG A 124 24.21 20.14 4.30
N PRO A 125 25.32 19.67 3.71
CA PRO A 125 26.32 18.87 4.42
C PRO A 125 26.81 19.58 5.69
N VAL A 126 27.13 18.82 6.74
CA VAL A 126 27.55 19.39 8.03
C VAL A 126 28.91 20.07 7.91
N GLU A 127 29.74 19.58 7.01
CA GLU A 127 31.07 20.08 6.69
C GLU A 127 31.02 21.51 6.13
N ASP A 128 29.94 21.85 5.42
CA ASP A 128 29.74 23.15 4.81
C ASP A 128 29.18 24.19 5.78
N LEU A 129 28.89 23.82 7.04
CA LEU A 129 28.33 24.75 8.03
C LEU A 129 29.39 25.69 8.64
N GLY A 130 30.67 25.54 8.27
CA GLY A 130 31.80 26.26 8.84
C GLY A 130 32.23 25.72 10.21
N GLU A 131 33.33 26.25 10.75
CA GLU A 131 33.91 25.80 12.01
C GLU A 131 32.93 25.92 13.18
N ASP A 132 32.90 24.94 14.10
CA ASP A 132 32.03 25.00 15.28
C ASP A 132 32.33 26.23 16.18
N THR A 133 33.45 26.94 15.98
CA THR A 133 33.85 28.18 16.67
C THR A 133 33.13 29.43 16.20
N THR A 134 32.48 29.39 15.04
CA THR A 134 31.80 30.53 14.42
C THR A 134 30.30 30.29 14.28
N ASP A 135 29.57 31.34 13.91
CA ASP A 135 28.20 31.20 13.43
C ASP A 135 28.19 30.36 12.13
N ILE A 136 27.03 29.83 11.73
CA ILE A 136 26.92 29.01 10.52
C ILE A 136 27.39 29.81 9.30
N GLU A 137 28.30 29.25 8.51
CA GLU A 137 28.80 29.87 7.28
C GLU A 137 27.66 30.08 6.27
N GLY A 138 27.42 31.32 5.85
CA GLY A 138 26.26 31.67 5.02
C GLY A 138 24.90 31.53 5.73
N GLY A 139 24.90 31.37 7.05
CA GLY A 139 23.71 31.46 7.90
C GLY A 139 23.51 32.86 8.49
N GLU A 140 22.34 33.08 9.07
CA GLU A 140 21.99 34.32 9.76
C GLU A 140 22.07 34.08 11.28
N LYS A 141 22.71 35.00 12.02
CA LYS A 141 22.55 35.06 13.48
C LYS A 141 21.14 35.55 13.76
N ILE A 142 20.32 34.75 14.45
CA ILE A 142 18.90 35.04 14.67
C ILE A 142 18.57 35.39 16.12
N PHE A 143 19.46 35.09 17.06
CA PHE A 143 19.24 35.35 18.48
C PHE A 143 20.56 35.48 19.25
N ALA A 144 20.59 36.36 20.25
CA ALA A 144 21.63 36.38 21.27
C ALA A 144 21.10 36.88 22.61
N ALA A 145 21.52 36.23 23.70
CA ALA A 145 21.24 36.62 25.06
C ALA A 145 22.45 36.40 25.97
N ASN A 146 22.56 37.23 27.00
CA ASN A 146 23.66 37.25 27.93
C ASN A 146 23.15 37.03 29.36
N LEU A 147 23.93 36.31 30.16
CA LEU A 147 23.65 36.00 31.55
C LEU A 147 24.92 36.17 32.38
N GLY A 148 24.80 36.51 33.66
CA GLY A 148 25.94 36.59 34.56
C GLY A 148 25.92 37.80 35.48
N THR A 149 26.87 37.83 36.42
CA THR A 149 26.94 38.89 37.45
C THR A 149 27.28 40.26 36.88
N GLU A 150 27.93 40.34 35.71
CA GLU A 150 28.19 41.63 35.06
C GLU A 150 26.95 42.23 34.40
N ILE A 151 25.95 41.39 34.10
CA ILE A 151 24.71 41.75 33.41
C ILE A 151 23.57 42.00 34.41
N GLY A 152 23.62 41.38 35.59
CA GLY A 152 22.75 41.68 36.72
C GLY A 152 22.51 40.47 37.63
N SER A 153 21.99 39.37 37.06
CA SER A 153 21.62 38.15 37.78
C SER A 153 21.72 36.92 36.86
N TYR A 154 21.75 35.73 37.45
CA TYR A 154 21.63 34.45 36.76
C TYR A 154 20.17 34.06 36.41
N ASP A 155 19.20 34.83 36.87
CA ASP A 155 17.77 34.54 36.72
C ASP A 155 17.09 35.47 35.69
N GLN A 156 17.83 36.45 35.19
CA GLN A 156 17.32 37.46 34.26
C GLN A 156 18.25 37.57 33.05
N PRO A 157 18.14 36.67 32.06
CA PRO A 157 18.92 36.77 30.84
C PRO A 157 18.60 38.08 30.12
N ARG A 158 19.65 38.87 29.83
CA ARG A 158 19.53 40.07 29.01
C ARG A 158 19.62 39.69 27.55
N GLN A 159 18.51 39.79 26.85
CA GLN A 159 18.51 39.64 25.40
C GLN A 159 19.28 40.80 24.75
N VAL A 160 20.22 40.46 23.87
CA VAL A 160 21.07 41.43 23.14
C VAL A 160 20.57 41.60 21.70
N PHE A 161 20.03 40.53 21.10
CA PHE A 161 19.64 40.52 19.69
C PHE A 161 18.52 39.49 19.40
N GLY A 162 17.73 39.73 18.35
CA GLY A 162 16.74 38.78 17.81
C GLY A 162 15.33 38.91 18.39
N ALA A 163 14.41 38.06 17.93
CA ALA A 163 13.12 37.83 18.59
C ALA A 163 13.24 36.62 19.53
N GLY A 164 12.55 36.64 20.68
CA GLY A 164 12.70 35.65 21.75
C GLY A 164 12.64 34.19 21.28
N ILE A 165 13.61 33.39 21.73
CA ILE A 165 13.58 31.93 21.65
C ILE A 165 13.48 31.44 23.10
N PRO A 166 12.32 30.92 23.56
CA PRO A 166 11.07 30.66 22.88
C PRO A 166 10.19 31.90 22.74
N ALA A 167 9.36 31.89 21.69
CA ALA A 167 8.41 32.97 21.35
C ALA A 167 7.29 33.18 22.40
N ASP A 168 7.15 32.24 23.35
CA ASP A 168 6.08 32.19 24.34
C ASP A 168 6.71 32.31 25.75
N ASN A 169 6.84 33.54 26.24
CA ASN A 169 7.30 33.94 27.59
C ASN A 169 8.85 33.96 27.84
N PRO A 170 9.47 35.15 28.05
CA PRO A 170 10.92 35.32 28.07
C PRO A 170 11.63 35.01 29.39
N SER A 171 10.96 34.61 30.47
CA SER A 171 11.62 34.49 31.78
C SER A 171 12.52 33.26 31.93
N ASN A 172 12.24 32.14 31.25
CA ASN A 172 12.88 30.85 31.55
C ASN A 172 13.54 30.18 30.33
N TYR A 173 14.11 30.94 29.39
CA TYR A 173 14.76 30.33 28.22
C TYR A 173 16.24 30.07 28.38
N PHE A 174 16.88 30.81 29.27
CA PHE A 174 18.30 30.68 29.56
C PHE A 174 18.53 31.14 31.01
N TYR A 175 18.74 30.20 31.91
CA TYR A 175 18.73 30.47 33.35
C TYR A 175 19.63 29.49 34.10
N LEU A 176 20.04 29.87 35.31
CA LEU A 176 20.77 28.97 36.21
C LEU A 176 19.82 27.91 36.76
N ASN A 177 20.19 26.64 36.60
CA ASN A 177 19.49 25.52 37.19
C ASN A 177 20.08 25.22 38.57
N ASP A 178 19.54 25.84 39.61
CA ASP A 178 20.02 25.68 40.98
C ASP A 178 19.95 24.23 41.46
N THR A 179 18.94 23.48 41.02
CA THR A 179 18.74 22.07 41.43
C THR A 179 19.85 21.18 40.86
N LEU A 180 20.14 21.30 39.56
CA LEU A 180 21.23 20.56 38.94
C LEU A 180 22.59 21.04 39.44
N THR A 181 22.75 22.34 39.64
CA THR A 181 23.96 22.95 40.22
C THR A 181 24.25 22.37 41.61
N ALA A 182 23.27 22.39 42.52
CA ALA A 182 23.41 21.81 43.86
C ALA A 182 23.75 20.31 43.80
N LYS A 183 23.10 19.57 42.90
CA LYS A 183 23.39 18.14 42.68
C LYS A 183 24.83 17.90 42.21
N LYS A 184 25.35 18.71 41.29
CA LYS A 184 26.73 18.59 40.79
C LYS A 184 27.75 19.01 41.84
N ILE A 185 27.46 20.05 42.62
CA ILE A 185 28.30 20.47 43.76
C ILE A 185 28.38 19.36 44.82
N ALA A 186 27.26 18.70 45.13
CA ALA A 186 27.24 17.56 46.04
C ALA A 186 28.09 16.37 45.54
N GLN A 187 28.30 16.26 44.23
CA GLN A 187 29.22 15.28 43.62
C GLN A 187 30.68 15.75 43.59
N SER A 188 31.03 16.78 44.37
CA SER A 188 32.36 17.40 44.41
C SER A 188 32.79 18.04 43.08
N HIS A 189 31.85 18.39 42.21
CA HIS A 189 32.15 19.16 41.00
C HIS A 189 31.99 20.65 41.25
N ARG A 190 32.99 21.46 40.88
CA ARG A 190 32.91 22.92 40.96
C ARG A 190 32.31 23.49 39.67
N VAL A 191 30.99 23.38 39.54
CA VAL A 191 30.27 23.77 38.32
C VAL A 191 28.95 24.49 38.64
N LYS A 192 28.55 25.40 37.75
CA LYS A 192 27.20 25.94 37.64
C LYS A 192 26.56 25.41 36.36
N VAL A 193 25.31 24.94 36.45
CA VAL A 193 24.57 24.36 35.33
C VAL A 193 23.54 25.35 34.85
N PHE A 194 23.62 25.76 33.58
CA PHE A 194 22.66 26.67 32.96
C PHE A 194 21.76 25.91 31.99
N SER A 195 20.45 25.96 32.18
CA SER A 195 19.48 25.30 31.30
C SER A 195 19.02 26.25 30.19
N VAL A 196 18.88 25.71 28.99
CA VAL A 196 18.55 26.44 27.77
C VAL A 196 17.38 25.76 27.07
N ASN A 197 16.25 26.45 27.00
CA ASN A 197 15.08 25.99 26.29
C ASN A 197 15.10 26.50 24.84
N PHE A 198 15.41 25.59 23.91
CA PHE A 198 15.46 25.85 22.48
C PHE A 198 14.16 25.43 21.79
N LYS A 199 13.56 26.34 21.03
CA LYS A 199 12.41 26.08 20.14
C LYS A 199 12.71 26.72 18.78
N PRO A 200 12.83 25.95 17.68
CA PRO A 200 13.09 26.52 16.37
C PRO A 200 11.92 27.41 15.92
N ASN A 201 12.22 28.64 15.51
CA ASN A 201 11.23 29.68 15.14
C ASN A 201 11.34 30.16 13.68
N ARG A 202 12.27 29.59 12.89
CA ARG A 202 12.51 29.94 11.47
C ARG A 202 12.23 28.78 10.50
N GLY A 203 11.56 27.73 10.97
CA GLY A 203 11.18 26.58 10.15
C GLY A 203 12.27 25.51 10.06
N ALA A 204 12.27 24.75 8.97
CA ALA A 204 13.26 23.71 8.71
C ALA A 204 14.59 24.32 8.26
N GLY A 205 15.69 23.68 8.64
CA GLY A 205 17.04 24.18 8.42
C GLY A 205 18.03 23.63 9.43
N TRP A 206 19.27 24.11 9.36
CA TRP A 206 20.26 23.89 10.41
C TRP A 206 20.26 25.06 11.39
N TYR A 207 20.29 24.75 12.68
CA TYR A 207 20.50 25.70 13.76
C TYR A 207 21.82 25.39 14.45
N ARG A 208 22.58 26.42 14.83
CA ARG A 208 23.77 26.27 15.67
C ARG A 208 23.57 27.04 16.95
N LEU A 209 23.64 26.32 18.06
CA LEU A 209 23.56 26.87 19.41
C LEU A 209 24.98 27.03 19.93
N ARG A 210 25.31 28.24 20.34
CA ARG A 210 26.66 28.68 20.66
C ARG A 210 26.66 29.31 22.05
N PHE A 211 27.59 28.87 22.88
CA PHE A 211 27.78 29.32 24.25
C PHE A 211 29.20 29.83 24.42
N ALA A 212 29.35 31.04 24.95
CA ALA A 212 30.64 31.64 25.21
C ALA A 212 30.67 32.22 26.61
N SER A 213 31.76 32.04 27.35
CA SER A 213 31.96 32.71 28.63
C SER A 213 33.29 33.44 28.61
N GLN A 214 33.28 34.69 29.07
CA GLN A 214 34.49 35.50 29.16
C GLN A 214 35.31 35.15 30.40
N THR A 215 34.65 34.73 31.48
CA THR A 215 35.27 34.58 32.80
C THR A 215 35.48 33.13 33.21
N ASN A 216 34.74 32.18 32.62
CA ASN A 216 34.71 30.80 33.07
C ASN A 216 34.83 29.82 31.89
N LYS A 217 35.25 28.59 32.17
CA LYS A 217 35.36 27.53 31.15
C LYS A 217 34.04 26.81 31.00
N ILE A 218 33.65 26.49 29.78
CA ILE A 218 32.48 25.65 29.50
C ILE A 218 32.97 24.21 29.42
N LEU A 219 32.47 23.35 30.31
CA LEU A 219 32.93 21.96 30.43
C LEU A 219 32.18 21.01 29.49
N GLY A 220 30.93 21.33 29.14
CA GLY A 220 30.13 20.54 28.22
C GLY A 220 28.71 21.03 28.11
N ILE A 221 28.02 20.50 27.10
CA ILE A 221 26.59 20.70 26.90
C ILE A 221 25.95 19.32 26.88
N SER A 222 24.96 19.09 27.72
CA SER A 222 24.18 17.86 27.75
C SER A 222 22.75 18.11 27.31
N GLY A 223 22.26 17.26 26.41
CA GLY A 223 20.86 17.19 26.02
C GLY A 223 20.54 15.76 25.59
N GLY A 224 19.69 15.06 26.35
CA GLY A 224 19.33 13.67 26.05
C GLY A 224 20.49 12.66 26.14
N LYS A 225 20.21 11.41 25.73
CA LYS A 225 21.22 10.33 25.69
C LYS A 225 22.20 10.57 24.53
N PRO A 226 23.52 10.35 24.71
CA PRO A 226 24.49 10.54 23.64
C PRO A 226 24.19 9.61 22.46
N SER A 227 24.17 10.18 21.26
CA SER A 227 24.00 9.48 19.99
C SER A 227 25.37 8.96 19.49
N PRO A 228 25.42 7.81 18.78
CA PRO A 228 26.66 7.34 18.13
C PRO A 228 27.29 8.36 17.16
N THR A 229 26.52 9.34 16.70
CA THR A 229 26.94 10.41 15.78
C THR A 229 27.49 11.65 16.46
N ASP A 230 27.36 11.76 17.78
CA ASP A 230 27.84 12.90 18.55
C ASP A 230 29.35 13.04 18.43
N THR A 231 29.85 14.27 18.49
CA THR A 231 31.27 14.56 18.31
C THR A 231 31.88 15.08 19.60
N ILE A 232 32.96 14.43 20.03
CA ILE A 232 33.82 14.81 21.14
C ILE A 232 35.05 15.48 20.54
N ARG A 233 35.36 16.69 21.00
CA ARG A 233 36.62 17.38 20.67
C ARG A 233 37.63 17.13 21.78
N ILE A 234 38.89 16.86 21.39
CA ILE A 234 40.06 16.76 22.26
C ILE A 234 41.14 17.63 21.61
N GLY A 235 41.32 18.86 22.10
CA GLY A 235 42.17 19.85 21.42
C GLY A 235 41.70 20.12 19.98
N ASN A 236 42.57 19.89 19.00
CA ASN A 236 42.26 20.06 17.57
C ASN A 236 41.59 18.82 16.93
N VAL A 237 41.47 17.71 17.66
CA VAL A 237 40.95 16.45 17.12
C VAL A 237 39.45 16.34 17.40
N LYS A 238 38.67 16.08 16.35
CA LYS A 238 37.22 15.85 16.41
C LYS A 238 36.92 14.37 16.16
N LEU A 239 36.41 13.66 17.17
CA LEU A 239 36.06 12.24 17.10
C LEU A 239 34.58 12.03 17.32
N THR A 240 33.98 11.07 16.63
CA THR A 240 32.60 10.64 16.91
C THR A 240 32.55 9.65 18.07
N VAL A 241 31.41 9.58 18.79
CA VAL A 241 31.17 8.57 19.82
C VAL A 241 31.30 7.15 19.24
N LYS A 242 30.89 6.92 17.99
CA LYS A 242 31.11 5.66 17.27
C LYS A 242 32.61 5.31 17.14
N GLN A 243 33.45 6.27 16.71
CA GLN A 243 34.89 6.06 16.61
C GLN A 243 35.52 5.75 17.98
N LEU A 244 35.13 6.48 19.02
CA LEU A 244 35.62 6.22 20.39
C LEU A 244 35.17 4.86 20.91
N THR A 245 33.94 4.43 20.61
CA THR A 245 33.43 3.10 20.96
C THR A 245 34.19 2.00 20.20
N GLN A 246 34.55 2.23 18.94
CA GLN A 246 35.37 1.31 18.16
C GLN A 246 36.78 1.19 18.74
N VAL A 247 37.42 2.32 19.10
CA VAL A 247 38.73 2.33 19.76
C VAL A 247 38.65 1.61 21.11
N GLN A 248 37.62 1.86 21.91
CA GLN A 248 37.41 1.16 23.18
C GLN A 248 37.29 -0.36 22.99
N LYS A 249 36.49 -0.80 22.01
CA LYS A 249 36.35 -2.23 21.68
C LYS A 249 37.66 -2.86 21.18
N ALA A 250 38.46 -2.12 20.42
CA ALA A 250 39.76 -2.59 19.95
C ALA A 250 40.74 -2.78 21.12
N LEU A 251 40.82 -1.81 22.03
CA LEU A 251 41.66 -1.89 23.23
C LEU A 251 41.24 -3.05 24.16
N LEU A 252 39.93 -3.23 24.37
CA LEU A 252 39.38 -4.34 25.15
C LEU A 252 39.61 -5.72 24.49
N ARG A 253 39.76 -5.79 23.16
CA ARG A 253 40.03 -7.03 22.43
C ARG A 253 41.50 -7.44 22.46
N GLU A 254 42.43 -6.49 22.40
CA GLU A 254 43.86 -6.77 22.52
C GLU A 254 44.25 -7.20 23.94
N ARG A 255 43.46 -6.81 24.93
CA ARG A 255 43.75 -7.02 26.34
C ARG A 255 42.78 -8.04 26.92
N GLY A 256 43.17 -9.31 26.91
CA GLY A 256 42.45 -10.37 27.61
C GLY A 256 42.07 -9.95 29.04
N ALA A 257 40.95 -10.49 29.55
CA ALA A 257 40.09 -9.98 30.62
C ALA A 257 40.71 -9.65 32.02
N ALA A 258 42.03 -9.69 32.21
CA ALA A 258 42.70 -9.56 33.51
C ALA A 258 43.85 -8.51 33.57
N GLY A 259 43.95 -7.59 32.61
CA GLY A 259 44.98 -6.54 32.61
C GLY A 259 44.56 -5.21 33.26
N ASP A 260 45.44 -4.61 34.07
CA ASP A 260 45.22 -3.36 34.82
C ASP A 260 45.05 -2.12 33.93
N LYS A 261 43.85 -1.52 33.83
CA LYS A 261 43.45 -0.51 32.80
C LYS A 261 44.54 0.53 32.49
N THR A 262 44.95 0.64 31.23
CA THR A 262 45.95 1.63 30.81
C THR A 262 45.41 3.05 31.01
N GLN A 263 46.31 4.04 31.12
CA GLN A 263 45.91 5.43 31.30
C GLN A 263 44.96 5.90 30.18
N VAL A 264 45.13 5.38 28.96
CA VAL A 264 44.28 5.63 27.78
C VAL A 264 42.91 4.97 27.88
N GLU A 265 42.83 3.71 28.34
CA GLU A 265 41.54 3.03 28.56
C GLU A 265 40.70 3.74 29.62
N LYS A 266 41.34 4.14 30.74
CA LYS A 266 40.69 4.97 31.77
C LYS A 266 40.22 6.30 31.18
N TYR A 267 41.00 6.88 30.26
CA TYR A 267 40.67 8.13 29.57
C TYR A 267 39.47 7.98 28.62
N ILE A 268 39.45 6.96 27.77
CA ILE A 268 38.37 6.67 26.82
C ILE A 268 37.09 6.27 27.54
N GLU A 269 37.19 5.49 28.61
CA GLU A 269 36.06 5.17 29.48
C GLU A 269 35.50 6.42 30.17
N THR A 270 36.36 7.37 30.57
CA THR A 270 35.95 8.70 31.09
C THR A 270 35.29 9.56 30.01
N LEU A 271 35.67 9.43 28.74
CA LEU A 271 35.02 10.14 27.62
C LEU A 271 33.67 9.54 27.22
N LEU A 272 33.50 8.23 27.38
CA LEU A 272 32.29 7.49 27.00
C LEU A 272 31.26 7.37 28.14
N THR A 273 31.67 7.61 29.39
CA THR A 273 30.78 7.62 30.54
C THR A 273 30.05 8.96 30.63
N PRO A 274 28.69 8.98 30.66
CA PRO A 274 27.93 10.22 30.84
C PRO A 274 28.45 11.00 32.05
N ASP A 275 28.63 12.32 31.89
CA ASP A 275 29.17 13.24 32.90
C ASP A 275 30.65 13.09 33.31
N ALA A 276 31.38 12.09 32.82
CA ALA A 276 32.76 11.84 33.29
C ALA A 276 33.82 12.72 32.57
N TYR A 277 33.53 13.22 31.36
CA TYR A 277 34.34 14.25 30.67
C TYR A 277 34.54 15.53 31.51
N LYS A 278 33.69 15.77 32.51
CA LYS A 278 33.71 16.91 33.43
C LYS A 278 34.90 16.89 34.40
N LYS A 279 35.65 15.78 34.47
CA LYS A 279 36.85 15.61 35.30
C LYS A 279 38.15 16.03 34.59
N LEU A 280 38.07 16.49 33.34
CA LEU A 280 39.21 16.87 32.52
C LEU A 280 39.42 18.38 32.64
N THR A 281 40.58 18.81 33.17
CA THR A 281 40.90 20.20 33.59
C THR A 281 41.14 21.18 32.45
N GLU A 282 41.13 20.68 31.22
CA GLU A 282 41.40 21.45 30.03
C GLU A 282 40.05 21.61 29.32
N ASN A 283 39.57 22.86 29.21
CA ASN A 283 38.40 23.26 28.41
C ASN A 283 38.38 24.76 28.16
N MET A 284 38.00 25.17 26.94
CA MET A 284 38.00 26.57 26.48
C MET A 284 36.75 27.32 26.96
N GLY A 285 36.77 28.66 26.92
CA GLY A 285 35.62 29.53 27.24
C GLY A 285 34.51 29.54 26.19
N TYR A 286 34.43 28.53 25.33
CA TYR A 286 33.52 28.51 24.18
C TYR A 286 33.11 27.09 23.79
N GLN A 287 31.83 26.91 23.47
CA GLN A 287 31.29 25.65 22.94
C GLN A 287 30.08 25.87 22.03
N SER A 288 29.92 25.05 20.98
CA SER A 288 28.72 25.06 20.15
C SER A 288 28.34 23.66 19.66
N PHE A 289 27.13 23.56 19.12
CA PHE A 289 26.67 22.36 18.41
C PHE A 289 25.56 22.66 17.41
N ASN A 290 25.33 21.71 16.49
CA ASN A 290 24.33 21.84 15.41
C ASN A 290 23.08 21.00 15.70
N VAL A 291 21.93 21.56 15.40
CA VAL A 291 20.61 20.94 15.47
C VAL A 291 20.00 20.95 14.06
N ARG A 292 19.70 19.77 13.52
CA ARG A 292 18.97 19.65 12.25
C ARG A 292 17.48 19.78 12.52
N VAL A 293 16.77 20.60 11.75
CA VAL A 293 15.32 20.74 11.86
C VAL A 293 14.69 20.39 10.51
N THR A 294 13.80 19.40 10.50
CA THR A 294 13.15 18.88 9.28
C THR A 294 11.64 18.98 9.37
N LYS A 295 10.98 19.09 8.22
CA LYS A 295 9.51 18.97 8.13
C LYS A 295 9.12 17.49 8.18
N PRO A 296 7.92 17.16 8.70
CA PRO A 296 7.45 15.79 8.66
C PRO A 296 7.24 15.38 7.19
N PRO A 297 7.52 14.12 6.83
CA PRO A 297 7.28 13.65 5.47
C PRO A 297 5.79 13.81 5.14
N ALA A 298 5.50 14.34 3.95
CA ALA A 298 4.12 14.48 3.49
C ALA A 298 3.41 13.12 3.53
N PRO A 299 2.15 13.06 3.98
CA PRO A 299 1.39 11.81 3.96
C PRO A 299 1.35 11.28 2.53
N LYS A 300 1.64 9.98 2.37
CA LYS A 300 1.54 9.34 1.06
C LYS A 300 0.10 9.48 0.55
N ALA A 301 -0.06 9.97 -0.67
CA ALA A 301 -1.35 10.03 -1.33
C ALA A 301 -1.99 8.62 -1.32
N GLN A 302 -3.25 8.53 -0.90
CA GLN A 302 -3.98 7.27 -0.91
C GLN A 302 -4.18 6.81 -2.36
N ASP A 303 -4.00 5.51 -2.59
CA ASP A 303 -4.25 4.92 -3.90
C ASP A 303 -5.76 5.04 -4.26
N PRO A 304 -6.08 5.31 -5.53
CA PRO A 304 -7.47 5.34 -5.97
C PRO A 304 -8.13 3.98 -5.81
N VAL A 305 -9.42 3.98 -5.50
CA VAL A 305 -10.26 2.77 -5.41
C VAL A 305 -11.53 3.01 -6.20
N ALA A 306 -11.77 2.17 -7.20
CA ALA A 306 -13.01 2.12 -7.96
C ALA A 306 -13.65 0.74 -7.80
N GLU A 307 -14.92 0.69 -7.40
CA GLU A 307 -15.66 -0.56 -7.26
C GLU A 307 -17.14 -0.36 -7.56
N ILE A 308 -17.70 -1.20 -8.44
CA ILE A 308 -19.14 -1.27 -8.70
C ILE A 308 -19.75 -2.34 -7.79
N LEU A 309 -20.60 -1.94 -6.83
CA LEU A 309 -21.18 -2.83 -5.82
C LEU A 309 -22.42 -3.55 -6.39
N MET A 310 -22.18 -4.45 -7.33
CA MET A 310 -23.18 -5.36 -7.89
C MET A 310 -22.88 -6.80 -7.47
N GLN A 311 -23.91 -7.56 -7.08
CA GLN A 311 -23.74 -8.97 -6.71
C GLN A 311 -23.34 -9.86 -7.89
N ARG A 312 -23.59 -9.41 -9.13
CA ARG A 312 -23.32 -10.15 -10.37
C ARG A 312 -22.57 -9.26 -11.34
N ASP A 313 -21.84 -9.90 -12.26
CA ASP A 313 -21.12 -9.20 -13.33
C ASP A 313 -22.05 -8.58 -14.37
N THR A 314 -23.29 -9.08 -14.45
CA THR A 314 -24.32 -8.58 -15.35
C THR A 314 -25.62 -8.31 -14.60
N ALA A 315 -26.16 -7.10 -14.73
CA ALA A 315 -27.55 -6.79 -14.40
C ALA A 315 -28.42 -6.84 -15.64
N TYR A 316 -29.66 -7.27 -15.47
CA TYR A 316 -30.68 -7.30 -16.51
C TYR A 316 -31.70 -6.21 -16.25
N TRP A 317 -31.97 -5.37 -17.25
CA TRP A 317 -32.82 -4.18 -17.11
C TRP A 317 -33.74 -3.96 -18.31
N TYR A 318 -34.63 -2.98 -18.22
CA TYR A 318 -35.50 -2.56 -19.32
C TYR A 318 -35.16 -1.16 -19.82
N ASP A 319 -35.26 -0.96 -21.14
CA ASP A 319 -34.90 0.29 -21.85
C ASP A 319 -35.71 1.52 -21.43
N VAL A 320 -36.92 1.32 -20.92
CA VAL A 320 -37.83 2.39 -20.46
C VAL A 320 -37.63 2.80 -19.00
N ALA A 321 -36.75 2.12 -18.25
CA ALA A 321 -36.66 2.29 -16.80
C ALA A 321 -35.31 2.85 -16.35
N PRO A 322 -35.30 3.80 -15.38
CA PRO A 322 -34.05 4.29 -14.81
C PRO A 322 -33.34 3.16 -14.06
N PHE A 323 -32.02 3.05 -14.25
CA PHE A 323 -31.17 2.10 -13.54
C PHE A 323 -30.35 2.85 -12.49
N SER A 324 -30.17 2.26 -11.31
CA SER A 324 -29.25 2.79 -10.31
C SER A 324 -28.39 1.69 -9.69
N VAL A 325 -27.15 2.04 -9.39
CA VAL A 325 -26.17 1.13 -8.78
C VAL A 325 -25.31 1.86 -7.77
N VAL A 326 -24.95 1.21 -6.68
CA VAL A 326 -24.03 1.78 -5.70
C VAL A 326 -22.59 1.51 -6.13
N VAL A 327 -21.75 2.52 -6.05
CA VAL A 327 -20.33 2.46 -6.38
C VAL A 327 -19.49 3.00 -5.21
N ARG A 328 -18.26 2.52 -5.07
CA ARG A 328 -17.24 3.07 -4.17
C ARG A 328 -16.14 3.71 -5.01
N LEU A 329 -15.93 5.02 -4.84
CA LEU A 329 -15.01 5.83 -5.64
C LEU A 329 -14.16 6.72 -4.72
N GLY A 330 -12.92 6.31 -4.41
CA GLY A 330 -12.03 7.04 -3.51
C GLY A 330 -10.64 7.28 -4.09
N PRO A 331 -9.82 8.12 -3.42
CA PRO A 331 -10.13 8.93 -2.25
C PRO A 331 -11.00 10.17 -2.57
N ALA A 332 -11.43 10.90 -1.54
CA ALA A 332 -12.38 12.02 -1.66
C ALA A 332 -11.86 13.15 -2.56
N GLU A 333 -10.59 13.50 -2.41
CA GLU A 333 -9.83 14.46 -3.23
C GLU A 333 -9.55 14.01 -4.68
N GLY A 334 -9.84 12.76 -5.04
CA GLY A 334 -9.64 12.22 -6.39
C GLY A 334 -10.77 12.57 -7.38
N ALA A 335 -10.46 12.50 -8.68
CA ALA A 335 -11.48 12.60 -9.72
C ALA A 335 -12.25 11.28 -9.84
N LYS A 336 -13.57 11.39 -10.04
CA LYS A 336 -14.54 10.29 -10.00
C LYS A 336 -15.39 10.34 -11.26
N ASP A 337 -15.48 9.22 -11.97
CA ASP A 337 -16.23 9.15 -13.22
C ASP A 337 -16.94 7.79 -13.36
N MET A 338 -18.04 7.77 -14.12
CA MET A 338 -18.83 6.58 -14.42
C MET A 338 -19.36 6.65 -15.87
N SER A 339 -19.13 5.61 -16.67
CA SER A 339 -19.56 5.55 -18.08
C SER A 339 -21.10 5.51 -18.25
N GLY A 340 -21.56 5.67 -19.49
CA GLY A 340 -22.99 5.54 -19.81
C GLY A 340 -23.85 6.75 -19.40
N GLY A 341 -23.22 7.91 -19.18
CA GLY A 341 -23.93 9.15 -18.82
C GLY A 341 -24.49 9.14 -17.40
N ALA A 342 -23.90 8.32 -16.51
CA ALA A 342 -24.41 8.14 -15.18
C ALA A 342 -24.20 9.37 -14.29
N ARG A 343 -25.25 9.82 -13.62
CA ARG A 343 -25.18 10.89 -12.62
C ARG A 343 -24.83 10.29 -11.26
N LEU A 344 -23.74 10.75 -10.65
CA LEU A 344 -23.31 10.32 -9.31
C LEU A 344 -23.96 11.19 -8.23
N VAL A 345 -24.55 10.55 -7.21
CA VAL A 345 -25.08 11.20 -6.01
C VAL A 345 -24.38 10.62 -4.79
N ALA A 346 -23.81 11.46 -3.93
CA ALA A 346 -23.15 11.00 -2.71
C ALA A 346 -24.17 10.32 -1.78
N LEU A 347 -23.85 9.09 -1.38
CA LEU A 347 -24.62 8.34 -0.38
C LEU A 347 -23.99 8.50 1.01
N ASP A 348 -22.68 8.35 1.09
CA ASP A 348 -21.89 8.54 2.30
C ASP A 348 -20.49 9.07 1.94
N PRO A 349 -20.21 10.35 2.20
CA PRO A 349 -18.91 10.96 1.94
C PRO A 349 -17.77 10.33 2.75
N ALA A 350 -18.04 9.80 3.96
CA ALA A 350 -17.00 9.22 4.82
C ALA A 350 -16.46 7.90 4.26
N THR A 351 -17.31 7.14 3.56
CA THR A 351 -16.95 5.84 2.99
C THR A 351 -16.77 5.88 1.47
N ASN A 352 -16.75 7.07 0.86
CA ASN A 352 -16.63 7.27 -0.58
C ASN A 352 -17.69 6.50 -1.39
N ARG A 353 -18.92 6.39 -0.87
CA ARG A 353 -20.02 5.67 -1.52
C ARG A 353 -20.94 6.62 -2.26
N TYR A 354 -21.27 6.25 -3.50
CA TYR A 354 -22.12 7.01 -4.40
C TYR A 354 -23.19 6.11 -5.01
N THR A 355 -24.36 6.67 -5.30
CA THR A 355 -25.36 6.06 -6.17
C THR A 355 -25.20 6.63 -7.58
N ALA A 356 -24.91 5.77 -8.54
CA ALA A 356 -24.84 6.12 -9.96
C ALA A 356 -26.20 5.87 -10.61
N PHE A 357 -26.79 6.90 -11.23
CA PHE A 357 -28.09 6.86 -11.89
C PHE A 357 -27.94 6.94 -13.40
N ILE A 358 -28.55 6.00 -14.12
CA ILE A 358 -28.66 5.98 -15.59
C ILE A 358 -30.14 6.09 -15.94
N ASP A 359 -30.56 7.25 -16.45
CA ASP A 359 -32.01 7.54 -16.59
C ASP A 359 -32.71 6.72 -17.68
N LYS A 360 -32.03 6.50 -18.82
CA LYS A 360 -32.58 5.76 -19.97
C LYS A 360 -31.48 4.93 -20.64
N PRO A 361 -31.14 3.76 -20.08
CA PRO A 361 -30.09 2.93 -20.66
C PRO A 361 -30.56 2.40 -22.03
N SER A 362 -29.72 2.53 -23.06
CA SER A 362 -30.05 2.06 -24.41
C SER A 362 -30.15 0.54 -24.48
N GLU A 363 -31.03 0.00 -25.32
CA GLU A 363 -31.12 -1.46 -25.57
C GLU A 363 -29.75 -2.05 -25.93
N GLY A 364 -29.42 -3.22 -25.37
CA GLY A 364 -28.18 -3.93 -25.62
C GLY A 364 -27.28 -4.07 -24.39
N MET A 365 -26.03 -4.45 -24.63
CA MET A 365 -24.99 -4.58 -23.60
C MET A 365 -24.30 -3.24 -23.37
N ILE A 366 -24.50 -2.66 -22.18
CA ILE A 366 -23.87 -1.40 -21.79
C ILE A 366 -22.74 -1.70 -20.79
N PRO A 367 -21.50 -1.32 -21.08
CA PRO A 367 -20.42 -1.38 -20.10
C PRO A 367 -20.59 -0.29 -19.05
N LEU A 368 -20.64 -0.70 -17.78
CA LEU A 368 -20.57 0.16 -16.61
C LEU A 368 -19.10 0.22 -16.18
N VAL A 369 -18.48 1.37 -16.31
CA VAL A 369 -17.06 1.59 -16.02
C VAL A 369 -16.96 2.68 -14.97
N ALA A 370 -16.63 2.29 -13.75
CA ALA A 370 -16.34 3.19 -12.64
C ALA A 370 -14.84 3.51 -12.65
N LYS A 371 -14.49 4.80 -12.60
CA LYS A 371 -13.08 5.26 -12.57
C LYS A 371 -12.84 6.16 -11.38
N ALA A 372 -11.74 5.91 -10.67
CA ALA A 372 -11.23 6.78 -9.64
C ALA A 372 -9.77 7.11 -9.95
N SER A 373 -9.36 8.36 -9.74
CA SER A 373 -7.96 8.77 -9.96
C SER A 373 -7.44 9.69 -8.87
N ASN A 374 -6.20 9.46 -8.45
CA ASN A 374 -5.50 10.31 -7.48
C ASN A 374 -4.00 10.29 -7.74
N ALA A 375 -3.35 11.45 -7.69
CA ALA A 375 -1.90 11.60 -7.83
C ALA A 375 -1.30 10.86 -9.06
N GLY A 376 -1.99 10.89 -10.21
CA GLY A 376 -1.54 10.25 -11.45
C GLY A 376 -1.77 8.73 -11.53
N LYS A 377 -2.32 8.11 -10.47
CA LYS A 377 -2.80 6.73 -10.49
C LYS A 377 -4.28 6.70 -10.84
N VAL A 378 -4.71 5.62 -11.49
CA VAL A 378 -6.10 5.38 -11.88
C VAL A 378 -6.47 3.95 -11.51
N ASP A 379 -7.64 3.78 -10.90
CA ASP A 379 -8.27 2.48 -10.69
C ASP A 379 -9.59 2.42 -11.46
N VAL A 380 -9.92 1.24 -11.98
CA VAL A 380 -11.05 1.01 -12.88
C VAL A 380 -11.79 -0.26 -12.47
N SER A 381 -13.11 -0.17 -12.35
CA SER A 381 -13.99 -1.32 -12.14
C SER A 381 -15.02 -1.39 -13.26
N GLU A 382 -15.15 -2.57 -13.87
CA GLU A 382 -16.05 -2.81 -15.00
C GLU A 382 -17.10 -3.86 -14.66
N LYS A 383 -18.36 -3.56 -14.99
CA LYS A 383 -19.51 -4.44 -14.94
C LYS A 383 -20.35 -4.25 -16.19
N THR A 384 -21.32 -5.12 -16.43
CA THR A 384 -22.19 -5.01 -17.61
C THR A 384 -23.66 -4.85 -17.21
N LEU A 385 -24.37 -4.00 -17.94
CA LEU A 385 -25.81 -3.85 -17.88
C LEU A 385 -26.40 -4.34 -19.20
N GLN A 386 -27.07 -5.49 -19.19
CA GLN A 386 -27.84 -5.97 -20.33
C GLN A 386 -29.25 -5.37 -20.25
N VAL A 387 -29.55 -4.47 -21.18
CA VAL A 387 -30.85 -3.83 -21.28
C VAL A 387 -31.66 -4.56 -22.35
N PHE A 388 -32.84 -4.99 -21.97
CA PHE A 388 -33.80 -5.59 -22.87
C PHE A 388 -34.93 -4.62 -23.18
N LYS A 389 -35.42 -4.71 -24.40
CA LYS A 389 -36.70 -4.15 -24.75
C LYS A 389 -37.81 -5.14 -24.40
N PRO A 390 -38.83 -4.75 -23.61
CA PRO A 390 -39.94 -5.65 -23.30
C PRO A 390 -40.66 -6.04 -24.61
N ALA A 391 -40.66 -7.32 -24.96
CA ALA A 391 -41.31 -7.82 -26.17
C ALA A 391 -42.15 -9.08 -25.90
N LEU A 392 -43.33 -9.12 -26.52
CA LEU A 392 -44.22 -10.29 -26.57
C LEU A 392 -43.88 -11.18 -27.77
N LYS A 393 -43.85 -12.50 -27.57
CA LYS A 393 -43.63 -13.52 -28.61
C LYS A 393 -44.71 -13.53 -29.70
N GLY A 394 -45.94 -13.09 -29.39
CA GLY A 394 -47.10 -13.23 -30.27
C GLY A 394 -47.58 -11.96 -30.97
N GLY A 395 -46.94 -10.81 -30.76
CA GLY A 395 -47.44 -9.50 -31.20
C GLY A 395 -48.71 -9.05 -30.46
N ILE A 396 -48.99 -7.74 -30.49
CA ILE A 396 -50.17 -7.13 -29.83
C ILE A 396 -51.48 -7.43 -30.57
N GLU A 397 -51.42 -7.92 -31.80
CA GLU A 397 -52.62 -8.15 -32.63
C GLU A 397 -53.53 -9.25 -32.06
N LYS A 398 -53.00 -10.21 -31.28
CA LYS A 398 -53.80 -11.15 -30.49
C LYS A 398 -54.58 -10.50 -29.33
N TRP A 399 -54.26 -9.25 -28.99
CA TRP A 399 -54.82 -8.49 -27.87
C TRP A 399 -55.77 -7.36 -28.30
N ARG A 400 -55.78 -6.97 -29.59
CA ARG A 400 -56.68 -5.93 -30.08
C ARG A 400 -57.99 -6.55 -30.55
N GLY A 401 -59.05 -6.27 -29.79
CA GLY A 401 -60.42 -6.55 -30.20
C GLY A 401 -61.02 -7.72 -29.43
N MET A 402 -62.00 -7.36 -28.59
CA MET A 402 -63.17 -8.14 -28.18
C MET A 402 -62.95 -9.56 -27.63
N LYS A 403 -63.37 -9.68 -26.37
CA LYS A 403 -63.28 -10.87 -25.53
C LYS A 403 -61.82 -11.24 -25.25
N ALA A 404 -61.28 -10.65 -24.19
CA ALA A 404 -60.60 -11.50 -23.23
C ALA A 404 -61.65 -12.51 -22.74
N THR A 405 -61.95 -13.53 -23.56
CA THR A 405 -62.37 -14.81 -23.01
C THR A 405 -61.14 -15.19 -22.23
N VAL A 406 -61.14 -14.81 -20.95
CA VAL A 406 -60.15 -15.31 -20.01
C VAL A 406 -60.48 -16.80 -19.99
N SER A 407 -59.82 -17.54 -20.87
CA SER A 407 -59.94 -18.97 -20.95
C SER A 407 -59.00 -19.51 -19.89
N ARG A 408 -59.34 -20.67 -19.33
CA ARG A 408 -58.89 -21.25 -18.05
C ARG A 408 -57.40 -21.20 -17.67
N LYS A 409 -56.48 -20.73 -18.52
CA LYS A 409 -55.04 -20.55 -18.22
C LYS A 409 -54.42 -19.41 -19.05
N TYR A 410 -54.48 -18.17 -18.57
CA TYR A 410 -53.55 -17.14 -19.03
C TYR A 410 -52.19 -17.36 -18.36
N ASN A 411 -51.18 -17.80 -19.13
CA ASN A 411 -49.82 -18.05 -18.64
C ASN A 411 -48.77 -17.23 -19.42
N PRO A 412 -48.63 -15.93 -19.15
CA PRO A 412 -47.68 -15.05 -19.83
C PRO A 412 -46.22 -15.51 -19.79
N SER A 413 -45.78 -16.36 -18.86
CA SER A 413 -44.44 -16.96 -18.91
C SER A 413 -44.12 -17.63 -20.26
N THR A 414 -45.15 -18.10 -20.99
CA THR A 414 -44.99 -18.68 -22.33
C THR A 414 -44.93 -17.64 -23.45
N ASP A 415 -45.48 -16.45 -23.23
CA ASP A 415 -45.69 -15.40 -24.24
C ASP A 415 -44.70 -14.21 -24.14
N TRP A 416 -43.93 -14.08 -23.05
CA TRP A 416 -42.82 -13.12 -22.98
C TRP A 416 -41.54 -13.70 -23.60
N VAL A 417 -40.78 -12.86 -24.33
CA VAL A 417 -39.47 -13.25 -24.88
C VAL A 417 -38.39 -13.26 -23.77
N ALA A 418 -38.57 -12.45 -22.73
CA ALA A 418 -37.61 -12.30 -21.63
C ALA A 418 -37.77 -13.40 -20.57
N THR A 419 -37.19 -14.57 -20.80
CA THR A 419 -37.17 -15.72 -19.87
C THR A 419 -36.22 -15.55 -18.68
N GLN A 420 -35.56 -14.40 -18.54
CA GLN A 420 -34.44 -14.20 -17.61
C GLN A 420 -34.79 -13.35 -16.37
N ILE A 421 -36.01 -12.77 -16.31
CA ILE A 421 -36.44 -11.99 -15.15
C ILE A 421 -37.31 -12.89 -14.27
N PRO A 422 -37.01 -12.97 -12.95
CA PRO A 422 -37.78 -13.78 -12.02
C PRO A 422 -39.28 -13.43 -12.02
N GLU A 423 -40.15 -14.42 -11.85
CA GLU A 423 -41.60 -14.19 -11.86
C GLU A 423 -42.06 -13.21 -10.78
N ASP A 424 -41.43 -13.23 -9.61
CA ASP A 424 -41.71 -12.34 -8.48
C ASP A 424 -41.34 -10.88 -8.75
N HIS A 425 -40.56 -10.59 -9.80
CA HIS A 425 -40.28 -9.23 -10.27
C HIS A 425 -41.39 -8.66 -11.15
N TYR A 426 -42.44 -9.43 -11.44
CA TYR A 426 -43.64 -8.93 -12.10
C TYR A 426 -44.77 -8.73 -11.09
N GLN A 427 -45.62 -7.75 -11.33
CA GLN A 427 -46.88 -7.58 -10.63
C GLN A 427 -48.01 -7.39 -11.63
N THR A 428 -49.04 -8.21 -11.53
CA THR A 428 -50.26 -8.05 -12.33
C THR A 428 -51.33 -7.38 -11.49
N ILE A 429 -51.80 -6.22 -11.96
CA ILE A 429 -52.91 -5.48 -11.34
C ILE A 429 -54.11 -5.51 -12.30
N VAL A 430 -55.28 -5.88 -11.78
CA VAL A 430 -56.55 -5.75 -12.49
C VAL A 430 -57.43 -4.77 -11.71
N GLU A 431 -57.89 -3.73 -12.39
CA GLU A 431 -58.86 -2.77 -11.88
C GLU A 431 -60.19 -2.98 -12.62
N ILE A 432 -61.29 -3.00 -11.88
CA ILE A 432 -62.64 -3.00 -12.44
C ILE A 432 -63.35 -1.74 -11.95
N LYS A 433 -63.82 -0.88 -12.88
CA LYS A 433 -64.42 0.43 -12.58
C LYS A 433 -63.52 1.31 -11.69
N GLY A 434 -62.21 1.25 -11.92
CA GLY A 434 -61.20 1.99 -11.14
C GLY A 434 -60.90 1.41 -9.75
N ARG A 435 -61.53 0.30 -9.35
CA ARG A 435 -61.23 -0.42 -8.12
C ARG A 435 -60.24 -1.54 -8.41
N GLU A 436 -59.12 -1.59 -7.70
CA GLU A 436 -58.20 -2.74 -7.73
C GLU A 436 -58.90 -3.98 -7.18
N VAL A 437 -59.03 -5.00 -8.01
CA VAL A 437 -59.70 -6.28 -7.66
C VAL A 437 -58.73 -7.46 -7.67
N PHE A 438 -57.56 -7.28 -8.30
CA PHE A 438 -56.49 -8.28 -8.32
C PHE A 438 -55.14 -7.57 -8.29
N ASN A 439 -54.23 -8.07 -7.46
CA ASN A 439 -52.87 -7.58 -7.35
C ASN A 439 -51.98 -8.72 -6.84
N ARG A 440 -51.33 -9.44 -7.77
CA ARG A 440 -50.44 -10.56 -7.43
C ARG A 440 -49.11 -10.46 -8.13
N ALA A 441 -48.08 -11.01 -7.47
CA ALA A 441 -46.77 -11.19 -8.06
C ALA A 441 -46.85 -12.23 -9.18
N GLY A 442 -45.98 -12.09 -10.17
CA GLY A 442 -46.05 -12.87 -11.39
C GLY A 442 -46.87 -12.19 -12.47
N THR A 443 -46.82 -12.83 -13.63
CA THR A 443 -47.58 -12.41 -14.80
C THR A 443 -48.89 -13.20 -14.92
N VAL A 444 -49.01 -14.35 -14.22
CA VAL A 444 -50.14 -15.27 -14.32
C VAL A 444 -51.38 -14.72 -13.60
N PHE A 445 -52.49 -14.71 -14.33
CA PHE A 445 -53.81 -14.36 -13.82
C PHE A 445 -54.78 -15.51 -14.14
N LYS A 446 -55.52 -15.97 -13.12
CA LYS A 446 -56.60 -16.94 -13.30
C LYS A 446 -57.92 -16.28 -12.95
N ASP A 447 -58.84 -16.30 -13.88
CA ASP A 447 -60.20 -15.77 -13.79
C ASP A 447 -61.01 -16.44 -12.68
N ALA A 448 -60.73 -17.72 -12.37
CA ALA A 448 -61.30 -18.41 -11.21
C ALA A 448 -60.87 -17.82 -9.85
N GLU A 449 -59.88 -16.92 -9.81
CA GLU A 449 -59.42 -16.24 -8.61
C GLU A 449 -60.09 -14.87 -8.41
N LEU A 450 -60.92 -14.41 -9.35
CA LEU A 450 -61.75 -13.23 -9.16
C LEU A 450 -62.91 -13.52 -8.19
N PRO A 451 -63.27 -12.57 -7.31
CA PRO A 451 -64.52 -12.62 -6.56
C PRO A 451 -65.73 -12.86 -7.47
N ALA A 452 -66.71 -13.66 -7.01
CA ALA A 452 -67.84 -14.10 -7.82
C ALA A 452 -68.72 -12.93 -8.35
N ASP A 453 -68.74 -11.81 -7.63
CA ASP A 453 -69.42 -10.56 -7.98
C ASP A 453 -68.70 -9.76 -9.09
N LEU A 454 -67.48 -10.18 -9.46
CA LEU A 454 -66.63 -9.56 -10.47
C LEU A 454 -66.39 -10.48 -11.68
N LEU A 455 -67.00 -11.67 -11.68
CA LEU A 455 -67.00 -12.56 -12.83
C LEU A 455 -67.81 -11.91 -13.95
N VAL A 456 -67.11 -11.52 -15.01
CA VAL A 456 -67.68 -10.91 -16.20
C VAL A 456 -68.59 -11.92 -16.87
N SER A 457 -69.91 -11.76 -16.75
CA SER A 457 -70.85 -12.56 -17.53
C SER A 457 -70.80 -12.12 -19.00
N GLU A 458 -71.21 -12.99 -19.92
CA GLU A 458 -71.31 -12.65 -21.36
C GLU A 458 -72.20 -11.42 -21.65
N GLN A 459 -72.96 -10.95 -20.66
CA GLN A 459 -73.83 -9.78 -20.77
C GLN A 459 -73.15 -8.44 -20.38
N THR A 460 -71.88 -8.46 -19.96
CA THR A 460 -71.13 -7.23 -19.65
C THR A 460 -70.75 -6.52 -20.96
N THR A 461 -71.61 -5.61 -21.41
CA THR A 461 -71.59 -5.04 -22.76
C THR A 461 -70.72 -3.79 -22.93
N GLN A 462 -70.06 -3.30 -21.88
CA GLN A 462 -69.18 -2.13 -21.94
C GLN A 462 -67.70 -2.56 -21.76
N PRO A 463 -66.88 -2.56 -22.83
CA PRO A 463 -65.47 -2.97 -22.81
C PRO A 463 -64.54 -2.10 -21.95
N THR A 464 -65.03 -0.99 -21.41
CA THR A 464 -64.25 0.07 -20.75
C THR A 464 -63.99 -0.17 -19.26
N ASP A 465 -64.66 -1.14 -18.65
CA ASP A 465 -64.70 -1.25 -17.20
C ASP A 465 -63.55 -2.06 -16.60
N ILE A 466 -62.72 -2.74 -17.40
CA ILE A 466 -61.63 -3.60 -16.90
C ILE A 466 -60.28 -3.10 -17.40
N LYS A 467 -59.42 -2.68 -16.48
CA LYS A 467 -58.04 -2.29 -16.76
C LYS A 467 -57.09 -3.34 -16.21
N LEU A 468 -56.40 -4.05 -17.09
CA LEU A 468 -55.30 -4.94 -16.72
C LEU A 468 -53.99 -4.21 -17.00
N THR A 469 -53.15 -4.10 -15.98
CA THR A 469 -51.81 -3.53 -16.09
C THR A 469 -50.79 -4.51 -15.53
N VAL A 470 -49.80 -4.88 -16.35
CA VAL A 470 -48.65 -5.67 -15.89
C VAL A 470 -47.51 -4.71 -15.62
N PHE A 471 -47.08 -4.69 -14.37
CA PHE A 471 -45.95 -3.91 -13.90
C PHE A 471 -44.71 -4.81 -13.79
N TRP A 472 -43.56 -4.20 -14.05
CA TRP A 472 -42.29 -4.71 -13.58
C TRP A 472 -41.87 -4.00 -12.31
N LYS A 473 -41.32 -4.77 -11.37
CA LYS A 473 -40.77 -4.36 -10.10
C LYS A 473 -39.25 -4.44 -10.22
N PRO A 474 -38.55 -3.31 -10.48
CA PRO A 474 -37.11 -3.31 -10.60
C PRO A 474 -36.47 -3.90 -9.34
N GLY A 475 -35.66 -4.96 -9.49
CA GLY A 475 -35.04 -5.67 -8.36
C GLY A 475 -36.02 -6.31 -7.36
N GLY A 476 -37.29 -6.51 -7.73
CA GLY A 476 -38.32 -7.03 -6.83
C GLY A 476 -38.86 -6.01 -5.81
N ASN A 477 -38.58 -4.70 -5.98
CA ASN A 477 -38.99 -3.67 -5.04
C ASN A 477 -40.53 -3.62 -4.87
N SER A 478 -41.00 -3.60 -3.62
CA SER A 478 -42.42 -3.52 -3.28
C SER A 478 -43.01 -2.11 -3.40
N ASP A 479 -42.18 -1.07 -3.52
CA ASP A 479 -42.62 0.32 -3.68
C ASP A 479 -43.24 0.56 -5.06
N ARG A 480 -44.58 0.72 -5.09
CA ARG A 480 -45.38 0.96 -6.29
C ARG A 480 -44.95 2.18 -7.11
N THR A 481 -44.33 3.19 -6.49
CA THR A 481 -43.88 4.39 -7.22
C THR A 481 -42.72 4.12 -8.16
N THR A 482 -42.00 3.02 -7.92
CA THR A 482 -40.86 2.57 -8.73
C THR A 482 -41.26 1.55 -9.79
N TRP A 483 -42.52 1.12 -9.81
CA TRP A 483 -43.01 0.11 -10.73
C TRP A 483 -43.18 0.69 -12.12
N VAL A 484 -42.72 -0.05 -13.12
CA VAL A 484 -42.78 0.38 -14.51
C VAL A 484 -43.91 -0.38 -15.20
N PRO A 485 -44.94 0.31 -15.73
CA PRO A 485 -46.00 -0.35 -16.47
C PRO A 485 -45.41 -0.88 -17.78
N LEU A 486 -45.37 -2.21 -17.92
CA LEU A 486 -44.92 -2.85 -19.15
C LEU A 486 -46.04 -2.97 -20.18
N MET A 487 -47.29 -3.07 -19.72
CA MET A 487 -48.46 -3.24 -20.59
C MET A 487 -49.73 -2.76 -19.88
N SER A 488 -50.62 -2.09 -20.63
CA SER A 488 -51.99 -1.81 -20.22
C SER A 488 -52.96 -2.03 -21.37
N ASN A 489 -54.12 -2.62 -21.11
CA ASN A 489 -55.18 -2.82 -22.11
C ASN A 489 -56.00 -1.55 -22.41
N GLN A 490 -55.85 -0.48 -21.62
CA GLN A 490 -56.57 0.79 -21.82
C GLN A 490 -55.80 1.82 -22.65
N GLN A 491 -54.47 1.69 -22.79
CA GLN A 491 -53.70 2.65 -23.57
C GLN A 491 -53.65 2.24 -25.04
N ALA A 492 -54.29 3.06 -25.88
CA ALA A 492 -54.05 3.05 -27.31
C ALA A 492 -52.57 3.34 -27.58
N ALA A 493 -51.82 2.29 -27.91
CA ALA A 493 -50.83 2.24 -28.99
C ALA A 493 -49.68 3.26 -29.11
N GLU A 494 -49.50 4.29 -28.27
CA GLU A 494 -48.53 5.35 -28.57
C GLU A 494 -47.16 5.27 -27.88
N VAL A 495 -46.94 4.34 -26.95
CA VAL A 495 -45.57 4.07 -26.46
C VAL A 495 -45.31 2.57 -26.43
N ILE A 496 -45.43 1.91 -27.58
CA ILE A 496 -44.90 0.54 -27.73
C ILE A 496 -44.02 0.50 -28.96
N ILE A 497 -42.72 0.50 -28.68
CA ILE A 497 -41.67 0.48 -29.69
C ILE A 497 -41.67 -0.92 -30.32
N LYS A 498 -42.16 -1.06 -31.56
CA LYS A 498 -41.99 -2.29 -32.34
C LYS A 498 -40.48 -2.59 -32.49
N PRO A 499 -40.02 -3.86 -32.40
CA PRO A 499 -38.66 -4.20 -32.79
C PRO A 499 -38.52 -4.06 -34.31
N SER A 500 -37.58 -3.23 -34.76
CA SER A 500 -37.16 -3.22 -36.16
C SER A 500 -36.14 -4.35 -36.35
N LYS A 501 -36.56 -5.41 -37.05
CA LYS A 501 -35.80 -6.61 -37.46
C LYS A 501 -35.76 -7.76 -36.46
N ALA A 502 -35.80 -8.97 -37.02
CA ALA A 502 -35.63 -10.24 -36.32
C ALA A 502 -34.30 -10.21 -35.54
N PHE A 503 -34.39 -10.32 -34.23
CA PHE A 503 -33.26 -10.32 -33.32
C PHE A 503 -32.47 -11.61 -33.51
N ALA A 504 -31.20 -11.47 -33.88
CA ALA A 504 -30.25 -12.58 -33.82
C ALA A 504 -29.87 -12.80 -32.35
N ILE A 505 -30.24 -13.95 -31.78
CA ILE A 505 -29.77 -14.35 -30.46
C ILE A 505 -28.28 -14.68 -30.60
N SER A 506 -27.42 -13.82 -30.05
CA SER A 506 -25.98 -14.08 -30.00
C SER A 506 -25.66 -14.92 -28.77
N TYR A 507 -25.15 -16.13 -28.98
CA TYR A 507 -24.66 -16.99 -27.90
C TYR A 507 -23.15 -16.78 -27.73
N PRO A 508 -22.62 -16.76 -26.49
CA PRO A 508 -21.17 -16.73 -26.29
C PRO A 508 -20.52 -18.00 -26.84
N ALA A 509 -19.24 -17.90 -27.21
CA ALA A 509 -18.49 -19.04 -27.71
C ALA A 509 -18.44 -20.16 -26.65
N PRO A 510 -18.59 -21.43 -27.05
CA PRO A 510 -18.38 -22.56 -26.16
C PRO A 510 -16.94 -22.61 -25.64
N THR A 511 -16.78 -23.12 -24.42
CA THR A 511 -15.51 -23.26 -23.71
C THR A 511 -15.32 -24.71 -23.26
N HIS A 512 -14.07 -25.10 -23.02
CA HIS A 512 -13.72 -26.36 -22.38
C HIS A 512 -13.06 -26.09 -21.03
N ASP A 513 -13.12 -27.07 -20.11
CA ASP A 513 -12.35 -26.99 -18.87
C ASP A 513 -10.84 -27.08 -19.22
N GLU A 514 -10.02 -26.16 -18.69
CA GLU A 514 -8.61 -26.01 -19.09
C GLU A 514 -7.72 -27.21 -18.65
N GLY A 515 -6.71 -27.52 -19.48
CA GLY A 515 -5.48 -28.16 -19.01
C GLY A 515 -5.46 -29.69 -18.88
N PHE A 516 -6.00 -30.43 -19.85
CA PHE A 516 -5.84 -31.88 -19.86
C PHE A 516 -4.52 -32.32 -20.52
N GLU A 517 -3.66 -32.96 -19.73
CA GLU A 517 -2.51 -33.72 -20.23
C GLU A 517 -2.77 -35.22 -20.02
N PHE A 518 -2.69 -36.01 -21.09
CA PHE A 518 -2.84 -37.46 -21.02
C PHE A 518 -1.59 -38.19 -21.52
N THR A 519 -1.28 -39.34 -20.93
CA THR A 519 -0.26 -40.26 -21.46
C THR A 519 -0.91 -41.45 -22.17
N TRP A 520 -0.64 -41.65 -23.45
CA TRP A 520 -1.09 -42.81 -24.23
C TRP A 520 0.02 -43.87 -24.33
N VAL A 521 -0.21 -45.04 -23.72
CA VAL A 521 0.67 -46.19 -23.95
C VAL A 521 0.25 -46.97 -25.20
N ILE A 522 1.09 -46.94 -26.24
CA ILE A 522 0.93 -47.73 -27.48
C ILE A 522 1.63 -49.07 -27.28
N SER A 523 0.92 -50.17 -27.51
CA SER A 523 1.52 -51.52 -27.50
C SER A 523 0.94 -52.37 -28.63
N PRO A 524 1.59 -53.48 -29.03
CA PRO A 524 1.06 -54.38 -30.06
C PRO A 524 -0.37 -54.88 -29.78
N LYS A 525 -0.77 -54.92 -28.50
CA LYS A 525 -2.11 -55.34 -28.05
C LYS A 525 -3.09 -54.18 -27.88
N LYS A 526 -2.62 -52.93 -27.84
CA LYS A 526 -3.42 -51.74 -27.59
C LYS A 526 -3.01 -50.61 -28.53
N MET A 527 -3.63 -50.61 -29.72
CA MET A 527 -3.38 -49.66 -30.81
C MET A 527 -4.32 -48.45 -30.80
N SER A 528 -5.22 -48.39 -29.83
CA SER A 528 -6.06 -47.23 -29.56
C SER A 528 -6.22 -47.02 -28.05
N ASN A 529 -6.49 -45.78 -27.65
CA ASN A 529 -6.81 -45.45 -26.27
C ASN A 529 -7.85 -44.34 -26.22
N THR A 530 -8.83 -44.51 -25.33
CA THR A 530 -9.88 -43.53 -25.07
C THR A 530 -9.51 -42.73 -23.82
N MET A 531 -9.57 -41.41 -23.93
CA MET A 531 -9.25 -40.45 -22.88
C MET A 531 -10.48 -39.61 -22.59
N GLY A 532 -10.98 -39.61 -21.36
CA GLY A 532 -12.18 -38.88 -20.98
C GLY A 532 -12.64 -39.20 -19.54
N PRO A 533 -13.71 -38.55 -19.06
CA PRO A 533 -14.55 -37.58 -19.78
C PRO A 533 -13.95 -36.16 -19.83
N ILE A 534 -14.09 -35.49 -20.97
CA ILE A 534 -13.89 -34.05 -21.18
C ILE A 534 -15.26 -33.38 -21.20
N ILE A 535 -15.40 -32.29 -20.45
CA ILE A 535 -16.64 -31.54 -20.37
C ILE A 535 -16.52 -30.32 -21.29
N LEU A 536 -17.35 -30.29 -22.32
CA LEU A 536 -17.44 -29.17 -23.26
C LEU A 536 -18.76 -28.43 -23.00
N ARG A 537 -18.70 -27.14 -22.66
CA ARG A 537 -19.85 -26.37 -22.17
C ARG A 537 -20.00 -25.05 -22.91
N GLN A 538 -21.24 -24.63 -23.10
CA GLN A 538 -21.57 -23.28 -23.54
C GLN A 538 -22.40 -22.60 -22.47
N LYS A 539 -22.00 -21.41 -22.06
CA LYS A 539 -22.82 -20.58 -21.18
C LYS A 539 -24.00 -20.04 -21.97
N ILE A 540 -25.23 -20.21 -21.49
CA ILE A 540 -26.40 -19.57 -22.08
C ILE A 540 -26.84 -18.38 -21.21
N GLY A 541 -27.72 -17.53 -21.73
CA GLY A 541 -28.03 -16.24 -21.10
C GLY A 541 -28.59 -16.30 -19.67
N ASP A 542 -29.05 -17.44 -19.19
CA ASP A 542 -29.45 -17.62 -17.78
C ASP A 542 -28.28 -18.02 -16.85
N GLY A 543 -27.05 -18.04 -17.38
CA GLY A 543 -25.83 -18.40 -16.66
C GLY A 543 -25.60 -19.91 -16.52
N ARG A 544 -26.55 -20.76 -16.95
CA ARG A 544 -26.34 -22.21 -16.97
C ARG A 544 -25.35 -22.59 -18.05
N ASN A 545 -24.58 -23.64 -17.77
CA ASN A 545 -23.77 -24.32 -18.76
C ASN A 545 -24.62 -25.40 -19.43
N VAL A 546 -24.74 -25.35 -20.75
CA VAL A 546 -25.37 -26.41 -21.54
C VAL A 546 -24.30 -27.18 -22.32
N PRO A 547 -24.50 -28.47 -22.61
CA PRO A 547 -23.62 -29.22 -23.50
C PRO A 547 -23.53 -28.58 -24.89
N VAL A 548 -22.34 -28.60 -25.50
CA VAL A 548 -22.18 -28.24 -26.92
C VAL A 548 -22.89 -29.22 -27.83
N THR A 549 -23.34 -28.71 -28.99
CA THR A 549 -24.10 -29.50 -29.96
C THR A 549 -23.22 -30.34 -30.87
N ASP A 550 -21.99 -29.90 -31.15
CA ASP A 550 -21.06 -30.60 -32.03
C ASP A 550 -19.61 -30.19 -31.67
N ALA A 551 -18.67 -31.12 -31.83
CA ALA A 551 -17.26 -30.89 -31.58
C ALA A 551 -16.39 -31.79 -32.46
N THR A 552 -15.30 -31.23 -33.00
CA THR A 552 -14.32 -31.97 -33.80
C THR A 552 -12.93 -31.78 -33.22
N VAL A 553 -12.06 -32.78 -33.39
CA VAL A 553 -10.66 -32.71 -32.97
C VAL A 553 -9.76 -32.78 -34.20
N SER A 554 -8.71 -31.98 -34.17
CA SER A 554 -7.69 -31.89 -35.20
C SER A 554 -6.31 -32.08 -34.56
N CYS A 555 -5.40 -32.68 -35.30
CA CYS A 555 -4.01 -32.85 -34.90
C CYS A 555 -3.14 -32.73 -36.15
N ALA A 556 -2.49 -31.59 -36.32
CA ALA A 556 -1.76 -31.28 -37.55
C ALA A 556 -0.63 -32.26 -37.83
N GLU A 557 0.08 -32.70 -36.79
CA GLU A 557 1.27 -33.55 -36.91
C GLU A 557 1.00 -35.05 -36.73
N CYS A 558 -0.17 -35.46 -36.24
CA CYS A 558 -0.49 -36.87 -35.95
C CYS A 558 -0.33 -37.79 -37.18
N ALA A 559 -0.72 -37.30 -38.37
CA ALA A 559 -0.65 -38.06 -39.62
C ALA A 559 0.79 -38.44 -40.01
N GLU A 560 1.78 -37.62 -39.64
CA GLU A 560 3.21 -37.90 -39.91
C GLU A 560 3.74 -39.08 -39.10
N TYR A 561 3.11 -39.36 -37.95
CA TYR A 561 3.42 -40.47 -37.06
C TYR A 561 2.47 -41.68 -37.24
N GLY A 562 1.59 -41.62 -38.23
CA GLY A 562 0.59 -42.67 -38.47
C GLY A 562 -0.50 -42.73 -37.40
N LEU A 563 -0.77 -41.62 -36.72
CA LEU A 563 -1.78 -41.50 -35.67
C LEU A 563 -3.02 -40.74 -36.18
N ALA A 564 -4.17 -41.02 -35.57
CA ALA A 564 -5.40 -40.26 -35.77
C ALA A 564 -6.08 -40.00 -34.42
N ALA A 565 -6.79 -38.88 -34.34
CA ALA A 565 -7.59 -38.47 -33.18
C ALA A 565 -9.05 -38.29 -33.61
N ARG A 566 -9.99 -38.73 -32.78
CA ARG A 566 -11.43 -38.44 -32.96
C ARG A 566 -12.12 -38.23 -31.61
N LEU A 567 -13.20 -37.47 -31.61
CA LEU A 567 -14.04 -37.27 -30.43
C LEU A 567 -15.25 -38.22 -30.48
N ILE A 568 -15.61 -38.79 -29.34
CA ILE A 568 -16.80 -39.62 -29.17
C ILE A 568 -17.66 -38.99 -28.06
N PRO A 569 -18.93 -38.63 -28.34
CA PRO A 569 -19.84 -38.16 -27.30
C PRO A 569 -20.26 -39.33 -26.38
N ASP A 570 -20.28 -39.08 -25.08
CA ASP A 570 -20.73 -39.98 -24.02
C ASP A 570 -21.69 -39.23 -23.08
N GLY A 571 -22.96 -39.13 -23.49
CA GLY A 571 -23.96 -38.31 -22.80
C GLY A 571 -23.64 -36.82 -22.88
N GLU A 572 -23.47 -36.17 -21.72
CA GLU A 572 -23.05 -34.75 -21.63
C GLU A 572 -21.54 -34.56 -21.73
N ASN A 573 -20.77 -35.65 -21.79
CA ASN A 573 -19.32 -35.66 -21.83
C ASN A 573 -18.78 -36.06 -23.20
N TRP A 574 -17.49 -35.81 -23.42
CA TRP A 574 -16.78 -36.20 -24.64
C TRP A 574 -15.52 -36.98 -24.29
N SER A 575 -15.16 -37.95 -25.11
CA SER A 575 -13.88 -38.67 -24.98
C SER A 575 -13.05 -38.52 -26.25
N VAL A 576 -11.76 -38.24 -26.09
CA VAL A 576 -10.78 -38.25 -27.18
C VAL A 576 -10.29 -39.68 -27.37
N VAL A 577 -10.44 -40.22 -28.57
CA VAL A 577 -9.85 -41.50 -28.97
C VAL A 577 -8.67 -41.23 -29.87
N MET A 578 -7.50 -41.68 -29.40
CA MET A 578 -6.27 -41.72 -30.20
C MET A 578 -6.07 -43.14 -30.73
N GLU A 579 -5.74 -43.29 -32.00
CA GLU A 579 -5.49 -44.59 -32.63
C GLU A 579 -4.35 -44.57 -33.65
N VAL A 580 -3.71 -45.71 -33.85
CA VAL A 580 -2.68 -45.91 -34.88
C VAL A 580 -3.38 -46.18 -36.21
N ALA A 581 -3.52 -45.15 -37.03
CA ALA A 581 -4.14 -45.21 -38.35
C ALA A 581 -3.24 -45.87 -39.41
N ASP A 582 -1.92 -45.70 -39.31
CA ASP A 582 -0.94 -46.29 -40.24
C ASP A 582 0.29 -46.82 -39.49
N ARG A 583 0.35 -48.15 -39.35
CA ARG A 583 1.45 -48.83 -38.64
C ARG A 583 2.80 -48.64 -39.33
N THR A 584 2.82 -48.42 -40.65
CA THR A 584 4.08 -48.29 -41.40
C THR A 584 4.77 -46.95 -41.13
N LYS A 585 4.01 -45.95 -40.68
CA LYS A 585 4.50 -44.62 -40.31
C LYS A 585 4.82 -44.47 -38.82
N LEU A 586 4.53 -45.47 -38.00
CA LEU A 586 4.78 -45.42 -36.57
C LEU A 586 6.29 -45.52 -36.27
N LYS A 587 6.94 -44.37 -36.09
CA LYS A 587 8.38 -44.27 -35.81
C LYS A 587 8.67 -44.50 -34.32
N LYS A 588 9.86 -45.03 -34.00
CA LYS A 588 10.34 -45.14 -32.60
C LYS A 588 10.43 -43.79 -31.88
N THR A 589 10.56 -42.70 -32.63
CA THR A 589 10.59 -41.32 -32.11
C THR A 589 9.24 -40.84 -31.57
N VAL A 590 8.17 -41.64 -31.70
CA VAL A 590 6.87 -41.35 -31.08
C VAL A 590 6.92 -41.55 -29.55
N ASP A 591 7.88 -42.30 -29.02
CA ASP A 591 8.00 -42.49 -27.57
C ASP A 591 8.42 -41.18 -26.87
N GLY A 592 7.58 -40.69 -25.96
CA GLY A 592 7.74 -39.40 -25.26
C GLY A 592 7.33 -38.17 -26.07
N HIS A 593 6.84 -38.32 -27.30
CA HIS A 593 6.40 -37.19 -28.12
C HIS A 593 5.06 -36.62 -27.61
N ARG A 594 4.96 -35.29 -27.58
CA ARG A 594 3.76 -34.56 -27.14
C ARG A 594 3.04 -34.03 -28.37
N PHE A 595 1.77 -34.41 -28.51
CA PHE A 595 0.86 -33.97 -29.55
C PHE A 595 -0.13 -32.95 -29.00
N ASP A 596 -0.27 -31.82 -29.70
CA ASP A 596 -1.24 -30.79 -29.39
C ASP A 596 -2.51 -31.01 -30.24
N LEU A 597 -3.61 -31.37 -29.58
CA LEU A 597 -4.91 -31.62 -30.21
C LEU A 597 -5.78 -30.38 -30.14
N GLY A 598 -6.11 -29.79 -31.29
CA GLY A 598 -7.05 -28.67 -31.40
C GLY A 598 -8.49 -29.17 -31.43
N ILE A 599 -9.35 -28.65 -30.55
CA ILE A 599 -10.78 -28.97 -30.50
C ILE A 599 -11.58 -27.79 -31.04
N GLU A 600 -12.34 -27.98 -32.11
CA GLU A 600 -13.33 -27.02 -32.58
C GLU A 600 -14.71 -27.39 -32.05
N MET A 601 -15.37 -26.43 -31.41
CA MET A 601 -16.65 -26.60 -30.74
C MET A 601 -17.71 -25.76 -31.43
N LYS A 602 -18.90 -26.34 -31.66
CA LYS A 602 -20.09 -25.62 -32.15
C LYS A 602 -21.17 -25.65 -31.08
N GLY A 603 -21.51 -24.45 -30.61
CA GLY A 603 -22.59 -24.21 -29.68
C GLY A 603 -23.90 -23.82 -30.36
N ARG A 604 -24.91 -23.52 -29.55
CA ARG A 604 -26.22 -23.05 -30.00
C ARG A 604 -26.08 -21.74 -30.78
N GLY A 605 -26.98 -21.57 -31.76
CA GLY A 605 -27.03 -20.39 -32.62
C GLY A 605 -25.83 -20.20 -33.55
N GLY A 606 -25.04 -21.26 -33.79
CA GLY A 606 -23.88 -21.21 -34.69
C GLY A 606 -22.63 -20.59 -34.07
N ALA A 607 -22.61 -20.36 -32.75
CA ALA A 607 -21.41 -19.88 -32.06
C ALA A 607 -20.30 -20.95 -32.13
N ALA A 608 -19.12 -20.56 -32.60
CA ALA A 608 -17.94 -21.41 -32.66
C ALA A 608 -16.98 -21.06 -31.52
N GLY A 609 -16.33 -22.06 -30.95
CA GLY A 609 -15.26 -21.92 -29.95
C GLY A 609 -14.13 -22.89 -30.25
N THR A 610 -12.93 -22.60 -29.74
CA THR A 610 -11.75 -23.44 -29.93
C THR A 610 -11.14 -23.82 -28.59
N GLY A 611 -10.53 -24.99 -28.52
CA GLY A 611 -9.89 -25.53 -27.33
C GLY A 611 -8.66 -26.38 -27.65
N GLY A 612 -7.93 -26.79 -26.62
CA GLY A 612 -6.71 -27.59 -26.76
C GLY A 612 -6.57 -28.69 -25.71
N VAL A 613 -6.05 -29.85 -26.12
CA VAL A 613 -5.69 -30.98 -25.25
C VAL A 613 -4.32 -31.50 -25.65
N ASN A 614 -3.46 -31.81 -24.67
CA ASN A 614 -2.11 -32.28 -24.95
C ASN A 614 -1.99 -33.78 -24.64
N VAL A 615 -1.43 -34.55 -25.56
CA VAL A 615 -1.27 -36.00 -25.43
C VAL A 615 0.19 -36.39 -25.58
N THR A 616 0.77 -37.00 -24.54
CA THR A 616 2.12 -37.57 -24.60
C THR A 616 2.04 -39.06 -24.91
N THR A 617 2.73 -39.55 -25.93
CA THR A 617 2.77 -40.98 -26.26
C THR A 617 3.89 -41.71 -25.52
N LYS A 618 3.66 -42.98 -25.18
CA LYS A 618 4.67 -43.88 -24.61
C LYS A 618 4.61 -45.23 -25.31
N VAL A 619 5.73 -45.76 -25.79
CA VAL A 619 5.76 -47.06 -26.47
C VAL A 619 6.00 -48.15 -25.44
N GLY A 620 4.98 -48.95 -25.18
CA GLY A 620 5.08 -50.15 -24.35
C GLY A 620 5.83 -51.26 -25.08
N LYS A 621 6.59 -52.07 -24.32
CA LYS A 621 7.24 -53.28 -24.84
C LYS A 621 6.25 -54.39 -25.15
#